data_AF-A0A2G5QZ67-F1
#
_entry.id   AF-A0A2G5QZ67-F1
#
_cell.length_a   1.000
_cell.length_b   1.000
_cell.length_c   1.000
_cell.angle_alpha   90.00
_cell.angle_beta   90.00
_cell.angle_gamma   90.00
#
_symmetry.space_group_name_H-M   'P 1'
#
loop_
_entity.id
_entity.type
_entity.pdbx_description
1 polymer ?
#
loop_
_entity_poly.entity_id
_entity_poly.type
_entity_poly.pdbx_seq_one_letter_code
_entity_poly.pdbx_strand_id
1 'polypeptide(L)' 'MAGDYHRGEMDISEQAATYAAFGKMTKWGSLAVATLLLFITLLFCTPAGFVGSAIAAVVLLALGIVLLREKPAPAH' A
#
# COMPACT_ATOMS: atom_id res chain seq x y z
N MET A 1 34.43 18.84 -18.50
CA MET A 1 35.08 17.66 -17.93
C MET A 1 33.98 16.72 -17.46
N ALA A 2 33.73 15.63 -18.19
CA ALA A 2 33.01 14.51 -17.60
C ALA A 2 33.98 13.92 -16.57
N GLY A 3 33.64 13.99 -15.28
CA GLY A 3 34.47 13.36 -14.26
C GLY A 3 34.59 11.87 -14.56
N ASP A 4 35.77 11.29 -14.35
CA ASP A 4 35.96 9.85 -14.46
C ASP A 4 34.88 9.17 -13.61
N TYR A 5 33.97 8.43 -14.25
CA TYR A 5 32.91 7.74 -13.55
C TYR A 5 33.50 6.59 -12.75
N HIS A 6 33.37 6.64 -11.42
CA HIS A 6 33.72 5.54 -10.54
C HIS A 6 32.50 4.64 -10.37
N ARG A 7 32.58 3.43 -10.93
CA ARG A 7 31.50 2.44 -10.83
C ARG A 7 31.16 2.17 -9.37
N GLY A 8 29.89 2.38 -9.01
CA GLY A 8 29.38 2.12 -7.66
C GLY A 8 29.41 3.32 -6.71
N GLU A 9 30.09 4.41 -7.09
CA GLU A 9 30.17 5.65 -6.30
C GLU A 9 29.13 6.70 -6.73
N MET A 10 28.19 6.30 -7.60
CA MET A 10 27.08 7.17 -8.00
C MET A 10 26.12 7.34 -6.82
N ASP A 11 25.78 8.58 -6.47
CA ASP A 11 24.71 8.83 -5.49
C ASP A 11 23.38 8.24 -5.99
N ILE A 12 22.77 7.41 -5.13
CA ILE A 12 21.49 6.73 -5.39
C ILE A 12 20.35 7.25 -4.50
N SER A 13 20.55 8.38 -3.82
CA SER A 13 19.58 8.94 -2.86
C SER A 13 18.19 9.11 -3.47
N GLU A 14 18.09 9.67 -4.68
CA GLU A 14 16.81 9.90 -5.38
C GLU A 14 16.13 8.59 -5.81
N GLN A 15 16.91 7.62 -6.29
CA GLN A 15 16.43 6.31 -6.73
C GLN A 15 15.92 5.51 -5.53
N ALA A 16 16.62 5.56 -4.40
CA ALA A 16 16.20 4.93 -3.15
C ALA A 16 14.90 5.56 -2.62
N ALA A 17 14.79 6.90 -2.65
CA ALA A 17 13.58 7.60 -2.26
C ALA A 17 12.39 7.24 -3.16
N THR A 18 12.60 7.19 -4.48
CA THR A 18 11.58 6.79 -5.46
C THR A 18 11.11 5.36 -5.23
N TYR A 19 12.03 4.44 -4.98
CA TYR A 19 11.69 3.05 -4.69
C TYR A 19 10.87 2.90 -3.40
N ALA A 20 11.26 3.63 -2.34
CA ALA A 20 10.51 3.67 -1.10
C ALA A 20 9.09 4.25 -1.30
N ALA A 21 8.95 5.30 -2.12
CA ALA A 21 7.67 5.88 -2.47
C ALA A 21 6.78 4.88 -3.24
N PHE A 22 7.34 4.19 -4.24
CA PHE A 22 6.64 3.14 -4.98
C PHE A 22 6.15 2.00 -4.07
N GLY A 23 7.00 1.55 -3.13
CA GLY A 23 6.63 0.53 -2.14
C GLY A 23 5.46 0.98 -1.26
N LYS A 24 5.47 2.23 -0.79
CA LYS A 24 4.35 2.79 -0.01
C LYS A 24 3.08 2.89 -0.86
N MET A 25 3.19 3.37 -2.10
CA MET A 25 2.05 3.55 -3.00
C MET A 25 1.38 2.21 -3.33
N THR A 26 2.16 1.18 -3.67
CA THR A 26 1.63 -0.16 -3.97
C THR A 26 1.01 -0.81 -2.74
N LYS A 27 1.65 -0.70 -1.58
CA LYS A 27 1.15 -1.23 -0.30
C LYS A 27 -0.21 -0.63 0.09
N TRP A 28 -0.33 0.69 0.09
CA TRP A 28 -1.59 1.36 0.48
C TRP A 28 -2.62 1.38 -0.65
N GLY A 29 -2.17 1.51 -1.89
CA GLY A 29 -3.02 1.50 -3.09
C GLY A 29 -3.71 0.15 -3.30
N SER A 30 -3.01 -0.97 -3.09
CA SER A 30 -3.62 -2.30 -3.20
C SER A 30 -4.70 -2.53 -2.14
N LEU A 31 -4.50 -2.05 -0.90
CA LEU A 31 -5.55 -2.07 0.13
C LEU A 31 -6.78 -1.26 -0.31
N ALA A 32 -6.57 -0.04 -0.81
CA ALA A 32 -7.67 0.81 -1.27
C ALA A 32 -8.47 0.14 -2.39
N VAL A 33 -7.79 -0.46 -3.38
CA VAL A 33 -8.43 -1.19 -4.47
C VAL A 33 -9.19 -2.41 -3.94
N ALA A 34 -8.59 -3.22 -3.07
CA ALA A 34 -9.24 -4.40 -2.50
C ALA A 34 -10.50 -4.05 -1.69
N THR A 35 -10.44 -3.00 -0.86
CA THR A 35 -11.59 -2.50 -0.09
C THR A 35 -12.70 -1.98 -1.01
N LEU A 36 -12.36 -1.20 -2.04
CA LEU A 36 -13.34 -0.69 -2.99
C LEU A 36 -14.01 -1.84 -3.75
N LEU A 37 -13.22 -2.80 -4.25
CA LEU A 37 -13.73 -3.98 -4.95
C LEU A 37 -14.66 -4.78 -4.06
N LEU A 38 -14.30 -5.05 -2.79
CA LEU A 38 -15.18 -5.73 -1.86
C LEU A 38 -16.51 -4.99 -1.69
N PHE A 39 -16.46 -3.67 -1.47
CA PHE A 39 -17.64 -2.84 -1.28
C PHE A 39 -18.60 -2.92 -2.47
N ILE A 40 -18.11 -2.66 -3.68
CA ILE A 40 -18.97 -2.65 -4.88
C ILE A 40 -19.48 -4.06 -5.22
N THR A 41 -18.69 -5.10 -4.95
CA THR A 41 -19.08 -6.49 -5.20
C THR A 41 -20.21 -6.91 -4.26
N LEU A 42 -20.11 -6.59 -2.97
CA LEU A 42 -21.19 -6.86 -2.02
C LEU A 42 -22.43 -6.00 -2.32
N LEU A 43 -22.23 -4.74 -2.71
CA LEU A 43 -23.32 -3.81 -2.97
C LEU A 43 -24.17 -4.22 -4.17
N PHE A 44 -23.53 -4.65 -5.26
CA PHE A 44 -24.22 -4.89 -6.53
C PHE A 44 -24.40 -6.37 -6.89
N CYS A 45 -23.60 -7.27 -6.31
CA CYS A 45 -23.63 -8.70 -6.66
C CYS A 45 -24.21 -9.59 -5.55
N THR A 46 -24.68 -9.03 -4.43
CA THR A 46 -25.25 -9.79 -3.31
C THR A 46 -26.44 -9.05 -2.66
N PRO A 47 -27.31 -9.73 -1.88
CA PRO A 47 -28.39 -9.08 -1.14
C PRO A 47 -27.92 -8.36 0.15
N ALA A 48 -26.62 -8.15 0.35
CA ALA A 48 -26.07 -7.50 1.56
C ALA A 48 -26.53 -6.04 1.74
N GLY A 49 -26.95 -5.38 0.65
CA GLY A 49 -27.37 -3.98 0.64
C GLY A 49 -26.24 -3.00 0.99
N PHE A 50 -26.56 -1.71 1.06
CA PHE A 50 -25.55 -0.67 1.30
C PHE A 50 -24.85 -0.81 2.65
N VAL A 51 -25.63 -0.95 3.73
CA VAL A 51 -25.11 -0.99 5.11
C VAL A 51 -24.24 -2.22 5.34
N GLY A 52 -24.69 -3.41 4.90
CA GLY A 52 -23.90 -4.64 5.04
C GLY A 52 -22.58 -4.57 4.28
N SER A 53 -22.62 -4.06 3.04
CA SER A 53 -21.42 -3.86 2.23
C SER A 53 -20.45 -2.84 2.84
N ALA A 54 -20.97 -1.73 3.38
CA ALA A 54 -20.17 -0.71 4.03
C ALA A 54 -19.47 -1.25 5.29
N ILE A 55 -20.17 -2.02 6.13
CA ILE A 55 -19.58 -2.64 7.33
C ILE A 55 -18.43 -3.57 6.93
N ALA A 56 -18.64 -4.46 5.96
CA ALA A 56 -17.60 -5.38 5.52
C ALA A 56 -16.36 -4.65 4.96
N ALA A 57 -16.57 -3.59 4.16
CA ALA A 57 -15.50 -2.77 3.63
C ALA A 57 -14.72 -2.03 4.73
N VAL A 58 -15.42 -1.45 5.71
CA VAL A 58 -14.79 -0.77 6.86
C VAL A 58 -13.98 -1.74 7.71
N VAL A 59 -14.49 -2.96 7.95
CA VAL A 59 -13.76 -4.00 8.70
C VAL A 59 -12.49 -4.38 7.95
N LEU A 60 -12.56 -4.66 6.64
CA LEU A 60 -11.37 -4.99 5.85
C LEU A 60 -10.36 -3.84 5.85
N LEU A 61 -10.82 -2.59 5.69
CA LEU A 61 -9.96 -1.42 5.71
C LEU A 61 -9.25 -1.26 7.06
N ALA A 62 -9.99 -1.35 8.16
CA ALA A 62 -9.44 -1.21 9.51
C ALA A 62 -8.41 -2.31 9.82
N LEU A 63 -8.74 -3.57 9.51
CA LEU A 63 -7.82 -4.69 9.66
C LEU A 63 -6.59 -4.52 8.77
N GLY A 64 -6.78 -4.13 7.50
CA GLY A 64 -5.70 -3.87 6.57
C GLY A 64 -4.75 -2.79 7.07
N ILE A 65 -5.26 -1.68 7.60
CA ILE A 65 -4.44 -0.61 8.19
C ILE A 65 -3.65 -1.14 9.38
N VAL A 66 -4.28 -1.86 10.32
CA VAL A 66 -3.59 -2.36 11.51
C VAL A 66 -2.50 -3.37 11.14
N LEU A 67 -2.79 -4.28 10.21
CA LEU A 67 -1.88 -5.35 9.81
C LEU A 67 -0.73 -4.87 8.92
N LEU A 68 -0.96 -3.87 8.06
CA LEU A 68 0.05 -3.34 7.15
C LEU A 68 0.92 -2.25 7.78
N ARG A 69 0.59 -1.71 8.95
CA ARG A 69 1.46 -0.74 9.62
C ARG A 69 2.84 -1.34 9.87
N GLU A 70 3.87 -0.54 9.59
CA GLU A 70 5.25 -0.94 9.85
C GLU A 70 5.43 -1.20 11.34
N LYS A 71 6.01 -2.35 11.66
CA LYS A 71 6.40 -2.69 13.01
C LYS A 71 7.80 -2.12 13.25
N PRO A 72 8.11 -1.66 14.46
CA PRO A 72 9.47 -1.25 14.79
C PRO A 72 10.44 -2.40 14.50
N ALA A 73 11.60 -2.08 13.93
CA ALA A 73 12.62 -3.07 13.62
C ALA A 73 12.96 -3.86 14.91
N PRO A 74 13.03 -5.20 14.85
CA PRO A 74 13.45 -5.99 15.99
C PRO A 74 14.86 -5.54 16.39
N ALA A 75 15.05 -5.26 17.67
CA ALA A 75 16.33 -4.82 18.23
C ALA A 75 17.28 -6.02 18.40
N HIS A 76 17.64 -6.69 17.32
CA HIS A 76 18.62 -7.78 17.30
C HIS A 76 19.45 -7.75 16.03
#